data_AF-Q3Z1P9-F1
#
_entry.id   AF-Q3Z1P9-F1
#
_cell.length_a   1.000
_cell.length_b   1.000
_cell.length_c   1.000
_cell.angle_alpha   90.00
_cell.angle_beta   90.00
_cell.angle_gamma   90.00
#
_symmetry.space_group_name_H-M   'P 1'
#
loop_
_entity.id
_entity.type
_entity.pdbx_description
1 polymer ?
#
loop_
_entity_poly.entity_id
_entity_poly.type
_entity_poly.pdbx_seq_one_letter_code
_entity_poly.pdbx_strand_id
1 'polypeptide(L)'
;MVKYLKENFFVRYRRFDSFTHVNQQLEQWIADVADKRELRQFKETPEQRFALEQEHLQPLPDTDFDTSYFDIRHVSWDSYIEVGGNRYSVPEALCGQPVSIRISLDDELRIYSNEKLVASHRLCSASSGWQTVPEHHAPLWQQVSQVEHRPLSAYEELL
;
A
#
# COMPACT_ATOMS: atom_id res chain seq x y z
N MET A 1 10.58 4.31 -23.51
CA MET A 1 11.30 5.33 -22.71
C MET A 1 12.56 4.76 -22.02
N VAL A 2 12.48 3.59 -21.36
CA VAL A 2 13.61 2.98 -20.62
C VAL A 2 14.89 2.76 -21.46
N LYS A 3 14.77 2.46 -22.77
CA LYS A 3 15.94 2.22 -23.65
C LYS A 3 16.85 3.44 -23.79
N TYR A 4 16.28 4.63 -24.02
CA TYR A 4 17.07 5.85 -24.25
C TYR A 4 17.89 6.22 -23.02
N LEU A 5 17.29 6.15 -21.82
CA LEU A 5 17.99 6.37 -20.56
C LEU A 5 19.18 5.41 -20.39
N LYS A 6 18.97 4.11 -20.63
CA LYS A 6 20.02 3.09 -20.53
C LYS A 6 21.19 3.33 -21.50
N GLU A 7 20.88 3.73 -22.74
CA GLU A 7 21.88 3.89 -23.80
C GLU A 7 22.62 5.25 -23.77
N ASN A 8 22.14 6.22 -23.00
CA ASN A 8 22.73 7.57 -22.98
C ASN A 8 23.22 7.95 -21.58
N PHE A 9 22.33 7.97 -20.59
CA PHE A 9 22.68 8.38 -19.22
C PHE A 9 23.65 7.38 -18.57
N PHE A 10 23.27 6.11 -18.51
CA PHE A 10 24.07 5.08 -17.83
C PHE A 10 25.33 4.67 -18.61
N VAL A 11 25.48 5.10 -19.86
CA VAL A 11 26.74 4.94 -20.63
C VAL A 11 27.80 5.91 -20.14
N ARG A 12 27.39 7.15 -19.81
CA ARG A 12 28.26 8.23 -19.33
C ARG A 12 28.49 8.16 -17.82
N TYR A 13 27.46 7.81 -17.05
CA TYR A 13 27.51 7.73 -15.59
C TYR A 13 27.42 6.26 -15.16
N ARG A 14 28.56 5.70 -14.73
CA ARG A 14 28.73 4.26 -14.43
C ARG A 14 28.89 3.94 -12.95
N ARG A 15 29.19 4.95 -12.13
CA ARG A 15 29.41 4.82 -10.69
C ARG A 15 28.73 5.95 -9.95
N PHE A 16 28.18 5.62 -8.80
CA PHE A 16 27.39 6.52 -7.97
C PHE A 16 27.70 6.25 -6.52
N ASP A 17 27.74 7.30 -5.71
CA ASP A 17 28.04 7.21 -4.28
C ASP A 17 26.78 6.96 -3.43
N SER A 18 25.62 7.36 -3.94
CA SER A 18 24.32 7.19 -3.27
C SER A 18 23.17 7.33 -4.27
N PHE A 19 21.96 6.93 -3.86
CA PHE A 19 20.74 7.19 -4.64
C PHE A 19 20.50 8.69 -4.86
N THR A 20 20.77 9.52 -3.85
CA THR A 20 20.69 10.98 -3.98
C THR A 20 21.62 11.49 -5.08
N HIS A 21 22.85 10.96 -5.15
CA HIS A 21 23.80 11.33 -6.19
C HIS A 21 23.33 10.91 -7.59
N VAL A 22 22.68 9.74 -7.74
CA VAL A 22 22.06 9.33 -9.00
C VAL A 22 20.97 10.32 -9.42
N ASN A 23 20.07 10.67 -8.50
CA ASN A 23 18.94 11.55 -8.80
C ASN A 23 19.41 12.95 -9.25
N GLN A 24 20.38 13.53 -8.56
CA GLN A 24 20.96 14.82 -8.94
C GLN A 24 21.60 14.79 -10.33
N GLN A 25 22.38 13.75 -10.63
CA GLN A 25 22.97 13.62 -11.98
C GLN A 25 21.92 13.41 -13.05
N LEU A 26 20.84 12.69 -12.72
CA LEU A 26 19.74 12.44 -13.64
C LEU A 26 18.97 13.74 -13.95
N GLU A 27 18.62 14.52 -12.93
CA GLU A 27 17.97 15.83 -13.06
C GLU A 27 18.80 16.76 -13.94
N GLN A 28 20.11 16.85 -13.69
CA GLN A 28 21.02 17.67 -14.50
C GLN A 28 21.07 17.18 -15.96
N TRP A 29 21.16 15.86 -16.16
CA TRP A 29 21.19 15.29 -17.52
C TRP A 29 19.88 15.50 -18.27
N ILE A 30 18.74 15.45 -17.59
CA ILE A 30 17.44 15.75 -18.19
C ILE A 30 17.46 17.20 -18.70
N ALA A 31 17.79 18.16 -17.83
CA ALA A 31 17.81 19.58 -18.15
C ALA A 31 18.82 19.95 -19.27
N ASP A 32 19.99 19.31 -19.30
CA ASP A 32 21.06 19.69 -20.23
C ASP A 32 21.11 18.89 -21.52
N VAL A 33 20.60 17.66 -21.52
CA VAL A 33 20.75 16.74 -22.64
C VAL A 33 19.40 16.24 -23.12
N ALA A 34 18.57 15.69 -22.23
CA ALA A 34 17.33 15.05 -22.66
C ALA A 34 16.31 16.06 -23.20
N ASP A 35 16.17 17.21 -22.54
CA ASP A 35 15.17 18.23 -22.87
C ASP A 35 15.63 19.20 -23.96
N LYS A 36 16.95 19.34 -24.14
CA LYS A 36 17.57 20.18 -25.17
C LYS A 36 17.82 19.43 -26.50
N ARG A 37 17.61 18.11 -26.55
CA ARG A 37 17.85 17.32 -27.78
C ARG A 37 16.80 17.64 -28.84
N GLU A 38 17.20 17.62 -30.10
CA GLU A 38 16.24 17.74 -31.20
C GLU A 38 15.50 16.40 -31.43
N LEU A 39 14.17 16.45 -31.44
CA LEU A 39 13.33 15.32 -31.83
C LEU A 39 13.26 15.25 -33.35
N ARG A 40 13.90 14.24 -33.94
CA ARG A 40 13.97 14.04 -35.41
C ARG A 40 12.61 14.15 -36.13
N GLN A 41 11.53 13.68 -35.50
CA GLN A 41 10.19 13.72 -36.09
C GLN A 41 9.60 15.12 -36.18
N PHE A 42 9.93 16.00 -35.23
CA PHE A 42 9.28 17.29 -35.04
C PHE A 42 10.20 18.47 -35.34
N LYS A 43 11.52 18.25 -35.42
CA LYS A 43 12.56 19.29 -35.58
C LYS A 43 12.53 20.36 -34.47
N GLU A 44 12.05 19.94 -33.31
CA GLU A 44 11.88 20.75 -32.09
C GLU A 44 12.48 19.96 -30.91
N THR A 45 12.81 20.66 -29.84
CA THR A 45 13.22 20.01 -28.58
C THR A 45 12.00 19.59 -27.74
N PRO A 46 12.12 18.58 -26.86
CA PRO A 46 11.07 18.26 -25.89
C PRO A 46 10.61 19.47 -25.08
N GLU A 47 11.54 20.34 -24.66
CA GLU A 47 11.23 21.57 -23.94
C GLU A 47 10.34 22.53 -24.75
N GLN A 48 10.72 22.80 -25.99
CA GLN A 48 9.94 23.68 -26.89
C GLN A 48 8.53 23.13 -27.11
N ARG A 49 8.43 21.82 -27.32
CA ARG A 49 7.15 21.16 -27.58
C ARG A 49 6.27 21.13 -26.33
N PHE A 50 6.86 20.87 -25.16
CA PHE A 50 6.14 20.91 -23.89
C PHE A 50 5.54 22.30 -23.64
N ALA A 51 6.28 23.38 -23.92
CA ALA A 51 5.76 24.74 -23.79
C ALA A 51 4.52 25.01 -24.68
N LEU A 52 4.47 24.43 -25.89
CA LEU A 52 3.31 24.53 -26.79
C LEU A 52 2.12 23.68 -26.31
N GLU A 53 2.40 22.47 -25.80
CA GLU A 53 1.37 21.55 -25.32
C GLU A 53 0.80 21.99 -23.95
N GLN A 54 1.55 22.76 -23.16
CA GLN A 54 1.17 23.19 -21.81
C GLN A 54 -0.17 23.93 -21.76
N GLU A 55 -0.50 24.76 -22.76
CA GLU A 55 -1.79 25.46 -22.84
C GLU A 55 -2.99 24.52 -23.09
N HIS A 56 -2.71 23.31 -23.58
CA HIS A 56 -3.70 22.29 -23.91
C HIS A 56 -3.82 21.21 -22.82
N LEU A 57 -2.98 21.24 -21.80
CA LEU A 57 -3.01 20.28 -20.69
C LEU A 57 -4.18 20.58 -19.75
N GLN A 58 -4.76 19.53 -19.21
CA GLN A 58 -5.76 19.65 -18.15
C GLN A 58 -5.07 19.99 -16.82
N PRO A 59 -5.74 20.74 -15.93
CA PRO A 59 -5.24 20.93 -14.57
C PRO A 59 -5.08 19.58 -13.86
N LEU A 60 -4.17 19.53 -12.89
CA LEU A 60 -4.06 18.35 -12.05
C LEU A 60 -5.40 18.13 -11.31
N PRO A 61 -5.88 16.88 -11.17
CA PRO A 61 -7.01 16.57 -10.32
C PRO A 61 -6.76 17.05 -8.88
N ASP A 62 -7.81 17.51 -8.19
CA ASP A 62 -7.71 17.95 -6.79
C ASP A 62 -7.37 16.80 -5.82
N THR A 63 -7.54 15.55 -6.27
CA THR A 63 -7.25 14.35 -5.49
C THR A 63 -6.00 13.68 -6.02
N ASP A 64 -5.07 13.40 -5.12
CA ASP A 64 -3.88 12.62 -5.44
C ASP A 64 -4.26 11.24 -5.99
N PHE A 65 -3.43 10.74 -6.91
CA PHE A 65 -3.59 9.38 -7.41
C PHE A 65 -3.27 8.38 -6.29
N ASP A 66 -4.21 7.49 -5.97
CA ASP A 66 -4.02 6.47 -4.95
C ASP A 66 -2.96 5.46 -5.43
N THR A 67 -1.75 5.59 -4.91
CA THR A 67 -0.61 4.69 -5.17
C THR A 67 -0.56 3.51 -4.21
N SER A 68 -1.57 3.37 -3.33
CA SER A 68 -1.60 2.29 -2.35
C SER A 68 -1.64 0.93 -3.04
N TYR A 69 -0.88 -0.03 -2.52
CA TYR A 69 -1.00 -1.41 -2.95
C TYR A 69 -2.38 -1.94 -2.56
N PHE A 70 -3.05 -2.58 -3.52
CA PHE A 70 -4.40 -3.12 -3.34
C PHE A 70 -4.41 -4.64 -3.41
N ASP A 71 -5.12 -5.28 -2.49
CA ASP A 71 -5.31 -6.73 -2.46
C ASP A 71 -6.63 -7.10 -1.76
N ILE A 72 -7.08 -8.35 -1.92
CA ILE A 72 -8.26 -8.88 -1.24
C ILE A 72 -7.84 -9.97 -0.27
N ARG A 73 -8.26 -9.85 0.99
CA ARG A 73 -7.98 -10.81 2.05
C ARG A 73 -9.27 -11.40 2.60
N HIS A 74 -9.24 -12.68 2.95
CA HIS A 74 -10.34 -13.30 3.69
C HIS A 74 -10.09 -13.17 5.18
N VAL A 75 -11.13 -12.74 5.90
CA VAL A 75 -11.10 -12.66 7.35
C VAL A 75 -11.23 -14.05 7.93
N SER A 76 -10.27 -14.43 8.77
CA SER A 76 -10.28 -15.69 9.50
C SER A 76 -11.36 -15.68 10.60
N TRP A 77 -11.78 -16.85 11.07
CA TRP A 77 -12.83 -16.96 12.09
C TRP A 77 -12.45 -16.40 13.46
N ASP A 78 -11.16 -16.22 13.72
CA ASP A 78 -10.61 -15.52 14.89
C ASP A 78 -10.63 -13.98 14.71
N SER A 79 -11.22 -13.48 13.63
CA SER A 79 -11.34 -12.06 13.29
C SER A 79 -10.01 -11.37 12.94
N TYR A 80 -9.12 -12.10 12.26
CA TYR A 80 -7.85 -11.57 11.76
C TYR A 80 -7.71 -11.68 10.24
N ILE A 81 -6.91 -10.78 9.67
CA ILE A 81 -6.35 -10.92 8.32
C ILE A 81 -4.82 -11.02 8.38
N GLU A 82 -4.23 -11.78 7.47
CA GLU A 82 -2.78 -11.88 7.34
C GLU A 82 -2.27 -10.95 6.24
N VAL A 83 -1.33 -10.06 6.58
CA VAL A 83 -0.69 -9.12 5.65
C VAL A 83 0.80 -9.02 5.99
N GLY A 84 1.67 -9.26 5.01
CA GLY A 84 3.12 -9.13 5.20
C GLY A 84 3.71 -10.04 6.30
N GLY A 85 3.10 -11.19 6.57
CA GLY A 85 3.53 -12.13 7.62
C GLY A 85 3.09 -11.76 9.04
N ASN A 86 2.25 -10.73 9.21
CA ASN A 86 1.62 -10.37 10.47
C ASN A 86 0.10 -10.54 10.41
N ARG A 87 -0.53 -10.72 11.57
CA ARG A 87 -1.98 -10.76 11.72
C ARG A 87 -2.52 -9.46 12.28
N TYR A 88 -3.53 -8.92 11.61
CA TYR A 88 -4.22 -7.68 12.00
C TYR A 88 -5.67 -7.99 12.30
N SER A 89 -6.12 -7.59 13.49
CA SER A 89 -7.52 -7.75 13.89
C SER A 89 -8.45 -6.90 13.02
N VAL A 90 -9.64 -7.40 12.77
CA VAL A 90 -10.76 -6.70 12.13
C VAL A 90 -12.02 -6.92 12.95
N PRO A 91 -13.08 -6.11 12.77
CA PRO A 91 -14.35 -6.35 13.47
C PRO A 91 -14.95 -7.73 13.19
N GLU A 92 -15.48 -8.41 14.21
CA GLU A 92 -15.96 -9.80 14.09
C GLU A 92 -17.11 -10.01 13.11
N ALA A 93 -17.88 -8.96 12.84
CA ALA A 93 -18.96 -8.99 11.86
C ALA A 93 -18.48 -9.39 10.45
N LEU A 94 -17.17 -9.29 10.20
CA LEU A 94 -16.54 -9.61 8.93
C LEU A 94 -15.93 -11.01 8.88
N CYS A 95 -16.00 -11.80 9.96
CA CYS A 95 -15.47 -13.18 9.98
C CYS A 95 -15.99 -14.01 8.79
N GLY A 96 -15.07 -14.65 8.06
CA GLY A 96 -15.37 -15.45 6.88
C GLY A 96 -15.67 -14.64 5.60
N GLN A 97 -15.69 -13.31 5.67
CA GLN A 97 -15.96 -12.46 4.51
C GLN A 97 -14.66 -11.99 3.84
N PRO A 98 -14.67 -11.72 2.52
CA PRO A 98 -13.58 -11.02 1.86
C PRO A 98 -13.61 -9.53 2.21
N VAL A 99 -12.44 -8.97 2.46
CA VAL A 99 -12.20 -7.54 2.67
C VAL A 99 -11.13 -7.07 1.69
N SER A 100 -11.25 -5.83 1.25
CA SER A 100 -10.21 -5.19 0.44
C SER A 100 -9.23 -4.45 1.34
N ILE A 101 -7.95 -4.55 1.04
CA ILE A 101 -6.89 -3.85 1.76
C ILE A 101 -6.22 -2.82 0.86
N ARG A 102 -5.79 -1.71 1.47
CA ARG A 102 -4.92 -0.72 0.85
C ARG A 102 -3.72 -0.49 1.75
N ILE A 103 -2.52 -0.60 1.18
CA ILE A 103 -1.26 -0.34 1.88
C ILE A 103 -0.63 0.92 1.30
N SER A 104 -0.53 1.97 2.09
CA SER A 104 0.12 3.21 1.66
C SER A 104 1.65 3.08 1.68
N LEU A 105 2.35 4.00 1.01
CA LEU A 105 3.81 4.11 1.06
C LEU A 105 4.34 4.42 2.46
N ASP A 106 3.50 4.98 3.33
CA ASP A 106 3.80 5.27 4.73
C ASP A 106 3.47 4.07 5.64
N ASP A 107 3.44 2.84 5.13
CA ASP A 107 3.17 1.64 5.92
C ASP A 107 1.81 1.65 6.65
N GLU A 108 0.80 2.37 6.15
CA GLU A 108 -0.56 2.33 6.69
C GLU A 108 -1.38 1.27 5.96
N LEU A 109 -1.91 0.31 6.72
CA LEU A 109 -2.84 -0.72 6.24
C LEU A 109 -4.28 -0.28 6.54
N ARG A 110 -5.04 0.03 5.49
CA ARG A 110 -6.47 0.33 5.57
C ARG A 110 -7.28 -0.85 5.05
N ILE A 111 -8.31 -1.22 5.79
CA ILE A 111 -9.15 -2.39 5.51
C ILE A 111 -10.57 -1.91 5.24
N TYR A 112 -11.14 -2.35 4.13
CA TYR A 112 -12.45 -1.92 3.65
C TYR A 112 -13.38 -3.11 3.42
N SER A 113 -14.62 -2.96 3.85
CA SER A 113 -15.75 -3.84 3.52
C SER A 113 -16.79 -3.03 2.77
N ASN A 114 -17.15 -3.45 1.55
CA ASN A 114 -18.09 -2.73 0.67
C ASN A 114 -17.79 -1.22 0.57
N GLU A 115 -16.53 -0.87 0.29
CA GLU A 115 -16.02 0.52 0.17
C GLU A 115 -16.01 1.34 1.48
N LYS A 116 -16.49 0.78 2.59
CA LYS A 116 -16.42 1.42 3.90
C LYS A 116 -15.14 1.02 4.63
N LEU A 117 -14.39 2.01 5.12
CA LEU A 117 -13.24 1.77 6.00
C LEU A 117 -13.73 1.13 7.31
N VAL A 118 -13.25 -0.07 7.61
CA VAL A 118 -13.64 -0.85 8.79
C VAL A 118 -12.54 -0.94 9.83
N ALA A 119 -11.28 -0.87 9.42
CA ALA A 119 -10.13 -0.86 10.32
C ALA A 119 -8.93 -0.19 9.63
N SER A 120 -8.04 0.40 10.44
CA SER A 120 -6.74 0.89 10.00
C SER A 120 -5.67 0.44 10.99
N HIS A 121 -4.50 0.06 10.48
CA HIS A 121 -3.35 -0.42 11.23
C HIS A 121 -2.06 0.16 10.67
N ARG A 122 -1.01 0.22 11.49
CA ARG A 122 0.35 0.44 11.00
C ARG A 122 0.99 -0.91 10.69
N LEU A 123 1.54 -1.08 9.49
CA LEU A 123 2.32 -2.26 9.17
C LEU A 123 3.52 -2.34 10.10
N CYS A 124 3.76 -3.54 10.60
CA CYS A 124 4.87 -3.86 11.47
C CYS A 124 5.80 -4.88 10.80
N SER A 125 7.02 -5.01 11.32
CA SER A 125 7.94 -6.09 10.93
C SER A 125 7.30 -7.47 11.17
N ALA A 126 7.62 -8.49 10.36
CA ALA A 126 7.09 -9.85 10.51
C ALA A 126 7.36 -10.49 11.89
N SER A 127 8.32 -9.97 12.67
CA SER A 127 8.60 -10.42 14.04
C SER A 127 7.59 -9.93 15.09
N SER A 128 6.73 -8.97 14.76
CA SER A 128 5.74 -8.42 15.68
C SER A 128 4.54 -9.35 15.87
N GLY A 129 4.26 -10.20 14.88
CA GLY A 129 3.28 -11.28 14.94
C GLY A 129 1.83 -10.80 14.84
N TRP A 130 1.33 -10.12 15.87
CA TRP A 130 -0.09 -9.85 16.07
C TRP A 130 -0.34 -8.38 16.43
N GLN A 131 -1.29 -7.75 15.73
CA GLN A 131 -1.78 -6.41 16.00
C GLN A 131 -3.28 -6.47 16.28
N THR A 132 -3.63 -6.28 17.55
CA THR A 132 -4.99 -6.47 18.04
C THR A 132 -5.53 -5.17 18.60
N VAL A 133 -6.66 -4.73 18.05
CA VAL A 133 -7.48 -3.64 18.57
C VAL A 133 -8.58 -4.30 19.41
N PRO A 134 -8.61 -4.13 20.74
CA PRO A 134 -9.54 -4.83 21.62
C PRO A 134 -11.02 -4.67 21.22
N GLU A 135 -11.38 -3.50 20.70
CA GLU A 135 -12.73 -3.16 20.26
C GLU A 135 -13.24 -4.09 19.15
N HIS A 136 -12.34 -4.64 18.32
CA HIS A 136 -12.68 -5.56 17.25
C HIS A 136 -13.18 -6.93 17.73
N HIS A 137 -12.91 -7.29 18.99
CA HIS A 137 -13.33 -8.57 19.57
C HIS A 137 -14.27 -8.41 20.76
N ALA A 138 -14.58 -7.18 21.19
CA ALA A 138 -15.45 -6.97 22.34
C ALA A 138 -16.81 -7.69 22.21
N PRO A 139 -17.49 -7.67 21.04
CA PRO A 139 -18.71 -8.44 20.83
C PRO A 139 -18.49 -9.96 20.81
N LEU A 140 -17.38 -10.47 20.24
CA LEU A 140 -17.03 -11.89 20.32
C LEU A 140 -16.92 -12.35 21.78
N TRP A 141 -16.26 -11.57 22.62
CA TRP A 141 -16.03 -11.92 24.01
C TRP A 141 -17.31 -11.87 24.82
N GLN A 142 -18.20 -10.92 24.53
CA GLN A 142 -19.55 -10.87 25.11
C GLN A 142 -20.36 -12.12 24.77
N GLN A 143 -20.30 -12.60 23.52
CA GLN A 143 -20.99 -13.83 23.12
C GLN A 143 -20.40 -15.08 23.78
N VAL A 144 -19.07 -15.21 23.83
CA VAL A 144 -18.40 -16.36 24.47
C VAL A 144 -18.57 -16.35 26.00
N SER A 145 -18.72 -15.19 26.63
CA SER A 145 -18.98 -15.09 28.07
C SER A 145 -20.36 -15.61 28.50
N GLN A 146 -21.26 -15.88 27.54
CA GLN A 146 -22.56 -16.53 27.81
C GLN A 146 -22.46 -18.06 27.89
N VAL A 147 -21.26 -18.63 27.78
CA VAL A 147 -21.05 -20.07 28.01
C VAL A 147 -21.54 -20.43 29.42
N GLU A 148 -22.45 -21.40 29.50
CA GLU A 148 -22.99 -21.89 30.77
C GLU A 148 -21.84 -22.28 31.71
N HIS A 149 -21.69 -21.54 32.81
CA HIS A 149 -20.84 -21.96 33.92
C HIS A 149 -21.50 -23.15 34.63
N ARG A 150 -21.23 -24.37 34.14
CA ARG A 150 -21.67 -25.59 34.82
C ARG A 150 -20.70 -25.90 35.97
N PRO A 151 -21.21 -26.18 37.19
CA PRO A 151 -20.37 -26.67 38.27
C PRO A 151 -19.74 -28.02 37.87
N LEU A 152 -18.52 -28.28 38.33
CA LEU A 152 -17.78 -29.52 38.02
C LEU A 152 -18.57 -30.80 38.35
N SER A 153 -19.49 -30.73 39.33
CA SER A 153 -20.39 -31.82 39.71
C SER A 153 -21.28 -32.32 38.57
N ALA A 154 -21.58 -31.48 37.56
CA ALA A 154 -22.37 -31.87 36.40
C ALA A 154 -21.66 -32.92 35.50
N TYR A 155 -20.36 -33.13 35.70
CA TYR A 155 -19.56 -34.11 34.95
C TYR A 155 -19.19 -35.34 35.80
N GLU A 156 -19.45 -35.30 37.11
CA GLU A 156 -19.20 -36.42 38.02
C GLU A 156 -20.26 -37.53 37.85
N GLU A 157 -21.46 -37.20 37.37
CA GLU A 157 -22.56 -38.18 37.14
C GLU A 157 -22.42 -38.99 35.82
N LEU A 158 -21.37 -38.73 35.03
CA LEU A 158 -21.08 -39.41 33.75
C LEU A 158 -19.94 -40.44 33.84
N LEU A 159 -19.40 -40.69 35.05
CA LEU A 159 -18.41 -41.71 35.37
C LEU A 159 -19.05 -42.84 36.20
#